data_AF-A0A7S1RTW6-F1
#
_entry.id   AF-A0A7S1RTW6-F1
#
_cell.length_a   1.000
_cell.length_b   1.000
_cell.length_c   1.000
_cell.angle_alpha   90.00
_cell.angle_beta   90.00
_cell.angle_gamma   90.00
#
_symmetry.space_group_name_H-M   'P 1'
#
loop_
_entity.id
_entity.type
_entity.pdbx_description
1 polymer ?
#
loop_
_entity_poly.entity_id
_entity_poly.type
_entity_poly.pdbx_seq_one_letter_code
_entity_poly.pdbx_strand_id
1 'polypeptide(L)'
;SETRYCQPLMFIAGLAAREVLRETKPDIVERPQATAGLSLGEYTAIAAAGVLSFEDGLRLVQIRGEAMQSATELVPQAMCSVAGLDRAKVDKLCEQAKEADPSPNAECKVANFLFPSGFTCAGTKTAVEKLCEMAMKAKALQARVIKAGGAFHTKLMQPAQDELSKALDDLLEKMQPPTCSIYFNVTGKRVPPGADPASFIELMKMQLVSEVLWEPSVKAMIMDGVKDFFEVGPLKQIKAMIKRIDADAFKRTENVSI
;
A
#
# COMPACT_ATOMS: atom_id res chain seq x y z
N SER A 1 -12.69 -1.18 13.69
CA SER A 1 -12.55 -0.92 12.26
C SER A 1 -12.21 -2.23 11.61
N GLU A 2 -13.19 -2.87 10.96
CA GLU A 2 -12.97 -4.14 10.28
C GLU A 2 -12.49 -3.91 8.85
N THR A 3 -11.56 -4.74 8.39
CA THR A 3 -10.90 -4.60 7.09
C THR A 3 -11.91 -4.70 5.94
N ARG A 4 -12.91 -5.59 6.09
CA ARG A 4 -13.99 -5.81 5.12
C ARG A 4 -14.80 -4.55 4.78
N TYR A 5 -14.96 -3.62 5.73
CA TYR A 5 -15.70 -2.37 5.51
C TYR A 5 -14.80 -1.20 5.16
N CYS A 6 -13.63 -1.11 5.80
CA CYS A 6 -12.71 0.00 5.57
C CYS A 6 -12.20 0.05 4.13
N GLN A 7 -12.00 -1.10 3.47
CA GLN A 7 -11.45 -1.12 2.11
C GLN A 7 -12.40 -0.52 1.05
N PRO A 8 -13.64 -1.00 0.89
CA PRO A 8 -14.60 -0.36 -0.01
C PRO A 8 -14.82 1.12 0.28
N LEU A 9 -14.93 1.50 1.56
CA LEU A 9 -15.14 2.89 1.96
C LEU A 9 -13.99 3.80 1.55
N MET A 10 -12.74 3.35 1.72
CA MET A 10 -11.57 4.13 1.31
C MET A 10 -11.47 4.23 -0.22
N PHE A 11 -11.85 3.19 -0.96
CA PHE A 11 -11.91 3.23 -2.42
C PHE A 11 -12.92 4.26 -2.92
N ILE A 12 -14.15 4.21 -2.38
CA ILE A 12 -15.22 5.17 -2.70
C ILE A 12 -14.78 6.58 -2.32
N ALA A 13 -14.26 6.79 -1.12
CA ALA A 13 -13.82 8.10 -0.65
C ALA A 13 -12.70 8.69 -1.50
N GLY A 14 -11.75 7.86 -1.98
CA GLY A 14 -10.69 8.30 -2.87
C GLY A 14 -11.21 8.75 -4.24
N LEU A 15 -12.13 8.00 -4.85
CA LEU A 15 -12.74 8.39 -6.12
C LEU A 15 -13.68 9.58 -5.98
N ALA A 16 -14.40 9.71 -4.86
CA ALA A 16 -15.20 10.90 -4.56
C ALA A 16 -14.32 12.15 -4.38
N ALA A 17 -13.19 12.04 -3.66
CA ALA A 17 -12.22 13.12 -3.52
C ALA A 17 -11.62 13.55 -4.88
N ARG A 18 -11.43 12.59 -5.79
CA ARG A 18 -11.02 12.89 -7.17
C ARG A 18 -12.07 13.71 -7.92
N GLU A 19 -13.35 13.45 -7.73
CA GLU A 19 -14.41 14.27 -8.35
C GLU A 19 -14.48 15.68 -7.73
N VAL A 20 -14.24 15.83 -6.42
CA VAL A 20 -14.05 17.16 -5.80
C VAL A 20 -12.85 17.90 -6.40
N LEU A 21 -11.73 17.20 -6.65
CA LEU A 21 -10.59 17.80 -7.35
C LEU A 21 -10.96 18.25 -8.76
N ARG A 22 -11.82 17.52 -9.46
CA ARG A 22 -12.25 17.85 -10.83
C ARG A 22 -12.98 19.19 -10.88
N GLU A 23 -13.78 19.54 -9.87
CA GLU A 23 -14.49 20.83 -9.82
C GLU A 23 -13.55 22.03 -9.78
N THR A 24 -12.36 21.88 -9.19
CA THR A 24 -11.40 22.98 -9.00
C THR A 24 -10.22 22.92 -9.95
N LYS A 25 -9.84 21.72 -10.41
CA LYS A 25 -8.65 21.46 -11.26
C LYS A 25 -8.95 20.37 -12.30
N PRO A 26 -9.88 20.59 -13.24
CA PRO A 26 -10.30 19.57 -14.20
C PRO A 26 -9.13 19.04 -15.05
N ASP A 27 -8.24 19.92 -15.51
CA ASP A 27 -7.08 19.55 -16.34
C ASP A 27 -6.16 18.53 -15.64
N ILE A 28 -5.98 18.66 -14.33
CA ILE A 28 -5.14 17.74 -13.52
C ILE A 28 -5.79 16.35 -13.44
N VAL A 29 -7.12 16.30 -13.32
CA VAL A 29 -7.86 15.03 -13.21
C VAL A 29 -8.03 14.34 -14.56
N GLU A 30 -8.14 15.11 -15.64
CA GLU A 30 -8.30 14.58 -16.99
C GLU A 30 -6.98 14.08 -17.60
N ARG A 31 -5.85 14.71 -17.25
CA ARG A 31 -4.54 14.37 -17.79
C ARG A 31 -3.47 14.27 -16.70
N PRO A 32 -3.64 13.40 -15.69
CA PRO A 32 -2.59 13.18 -14.71
C PRO A 32 -1.37 12.56 -15.39
N GLN A 33 -0.17 13.01 -15.02
CA GLN A 33 1.06 12.37 -15.49
C GLN A 33 1.20 10.94 -14.93
N ALA A 34 0.80 10.77 -13.67
CA ALA A 34 0.86 9.49 -12.98
C ALA A 34 -0.19 9.37 -11.86
N THR A 35 -0.54 8.14 -11.52
CA THR A 35 -1.24 7.78 -10.28
C THR A 35 -0.41 6.79 -9.46
N ALA A 36 -0.57 6.86 -8.15
CA ALA A 36 0.02 5.93 -7.20
C ALA A 36 -0.87 5.88 -5.96
N GLY A 37 -0.95 4.74 -5.30
CA GLY A 37 -1.65 4.63 -4.03
C GLY A 37 -1.00 3.61 -3.11
N LEU A 38 -1.19 3.80 -1.81
CA LEU A 38 -0.60 2.96 -0.78
C LEU A 38 -1.51 1.77 -0.48
N SER A 39 -1.03 0.55 -0.69
CA SER A 39 -1.76 -0.71 -0.47
C SER A 39 -3.09 -0.72 -1.21
N LEU A 40 -4.22 -0.67 -0.48
CA LEU A 40 -5.55 -0.52 -1.05
C LEU A 40 -5.65 0.66 -2.04
N GLY A 41 -4.98 1.78 -1.74
CA GLY A 41 -5.02 2.96 -2.60
C GLY A 41 -4.48 2.68 -4.01
N GLU A 42 -3.69 1.63 -4.22
CA GLU A 42 -3.25 1.22 -5.56
C GLU A 42 -4.45 0.85 -6.45
N TYR A 43 -5.48 0.18 -5.92
CA TYR A 43 -6.69 -0.12 -6.69
C TYR A 43 -7.48 1.14 -7.04
N THR A 44 -7.52 2.13 -6.14
CA THR A 44 -8.06 3.45 -6.42
C THR A 44 -7.26 4.16 -7.51
N ALA A 45 -5.92 4.08 -7.48
CA ALA A 45 -5.04 4.66 -8.48
C ALA A 45 -5.19 3.99 -9.86
N ILE A 46 -5.36 2.66 -9.89
CA ILE A 46 -5.63 1.85 -11.09
C ILE A 46 -6.98 2.23 -11.71
N ALA A 47 -8.03 2.35 -10.89
CA ALA A 47 -9.34 2.82 -11.35
C ALA A 47 -9.28 4.28 -11.84
N ALA A 48 -8.56 5.16 -11.14
CA ALA A 48 -8.37 6.56 -11.56
C ALA A 48 -7.60 6.69 -12.89
N ALA A 49 -6.73 5.71 -13.21
CA ALA A 49 -6.03 5.58 -14.48
C ALA A 49 -6.88 4.91 -15.57
N GLY A 50 -8.15 4.59 -15.30
CA GLY A 50 -9.10 4.05 -16.27
C GLY A 50 -9.00 2.55 -16.53
N VAL A 51 -8.13 1.83 -15.82
CA VAL A 51 -7.92 0.38 -16.03
C VAL A 51 -9.14 -0.43 -15.59
N LEU A 52 -9.81 0.00 -14.52
CA LEU A 52 -11.01 -0.63 -13.96
C LEU A 52 -12.17 0.37 -13.97
N SER A 53 -13.38 -0.13 -14.24
CA SER A 53 -14.61 0.61 -13.96
C SER A 53 -14.76 0.86 -12.46
N PHE A 54 -15.64 1.79 -12.08
CA PHE A 54 -15.95 2.01 -10.66
C PHE A 54 -16.53 0.74 -10.02
N GLU A 55 -17.47 0.09 -10.72
CA GLU A 55 -18.20 -1.08 -10.26
C GLU A 55 -17.28 -2.30 -10.11
N ASP A 56 -16.44 -2.57 -11.11
CA ASP A 56 -15.49 -3.69 -11.06
C ASP A 56 -14.42 -3.42 -9.99
N GLY A 57 -13.91 -2.19 -9.90
CA GLY A 57 -12.97 -1.78 -8.87
C GLY A 57 -13.55 -1.93 -7.46
N LEU A 58 -14.80 -1.50 -7.24
CA LEU A 58 -15.49 -1.62 -5.96
C LEU A 58 -15.70 -3.08 -5.55
N ARG A 59 -16.15 -3.92 -6.49
CA ARG A 59 -16.32 -5.36 -6.26
C ARG A 59 -14.99 -6.02 -5.91
N LEU A 60 -13.94 -5.67 -6.63
CA LEU A 60 -12.59 -6.22 -6.40
C LEU A 60 -12.04 -5.84 -5.01
N VAL A 61 -12.18 -4.57 -4.60
CA VAL A 61 -11.73 -4.16 -3.25
C VAL A 61 -12.60 -4.72 -2.14
N GLN A 62 -13.88 -5.02 -2.40
CA GLN A 62 -14.73 -5.75 -1.46
C GLN A 62 -14.20 -7.18 -1.25
N ILE A 63 -13.96 -7.92 -2.34
CA ILE A 63 -13.37 -9.28 -2.28
C ILE A 63 -12.03 -9.24 -1.54
N ARG A 64 -11.16 -8.28 -1.89
CA ARG A 64 -9.88 -8.07 -1.20
C ARG A 64 -10.06 -7.84 0.30
N GLY A 65 -10.99 -6.97 0.69
CA GLY A 65 -11.25 -6.62 2.08
C GLY A 65 -11.79 -7.79 2.91
N GLU A 66 -12.74 -8.54 2.35
CA GLU A 66 -13.32 -9.73 2.95
C GLU A 66 -12.28 -10.85 3.11
N ALA A 67 -11.56 -11.17 2.05
CA ALA A 67 -10.54 -12.22 2.05
C ALA A 67 -9.38 -11.90 3.02
N MET A 68 -8.94 -10.64 3.05
CA MET A 68 -7.94 -10.19 4.03
C MET A 68 -8.46 -10.31 5.46
N GLN A 69 -9.72 -9.92 5.72
CA GLN A 69 -10.32 -10.05 7.05
C GLN A 69 -10.36 -11.51 7.50
N SER A 70 -10.78 -12.44 6.65
CA SER A 70 -10.76 -13.88 6.94
C SER A 70 -9.35 -14.40 7.18
N ALA A 71 -8.35 -13.98 6.40
CA ALA A 71 -6.96 -14.36 6.64
C ALA A 71 -6.46 -13.89 8.02
N THR A 72 -6.99 -12.78 8.54
CA THR A 72 -6.61 -12.29 9.88
C THR A 72 -7.11 -13.11 11.04
N GLU A 73 -8.14 -13.92 10.81
CA GLU A 73 -8.79 -14.74 11.84
C GLU A 73 -8.12 -16.12 11.98
N LEU A 74 -7.25 -16.50 11.02
CA LEU A 74 -6.58 -17.80 11.00
C LEU A 74 -5.54 -17.96 12.11
N VAL A 75 -4.74 -16.91 12.37
CA VAL A 75 -3.64 -16.95 13.34
C VAL A 75 -3.47 -15.59 14.02
N PRO A 76 -3.04 -15.54 15.30
CA PRO A 76 -2.70 -14.28 15.95
C PRO A 76 -1.56 -13.56 15.23
N GLN A 77 -1.87 -12.39 14.69
CA GLN A 77 -0.94 -11.62 13.87
C GLN A 77 -1.04 -10.12 14.17
N ALA A 78 0.00 -9.37 13.82
CA ALA A 78 0.09 -7.95 14.14
C ALA A 78 0.95 -7.18 13.12
N MET A 79 0.90 -5.85 13.23
CA MET A 79 1.84 -4.94 12.60
C MET A 79 2.40 -3.97 13.63
N CYS A 80 3.63 -3.52 13.41
CA CYS A 80 4.24 -2.43 14.18
C CYS A 80 4.84 -1.37 13.27
N SER A 81 4.84 -0.12 13.73
CA SER A 81 5.58 0.97 13.10
C SER A 81 6.96 1.10 13.73
N VAL A 82 8.00 1.08 12.90
CA VAL A 82 9.41 1.23 13.30
C VAL A 82 10.00 2.45 12.60
N ALA A 83 10.62 3.35 13.35
CA ALA A 83 11.26 4.55 12.81
C ALA A 83 12.62 4.82 13.45
N GLY A 84 13.54 5.39 12.67
CA GLY A 84 14.86 5.82 13.14
C GLY A 84 15.97 4.78 13.06
N LEU A 85 15.70 3.63 12.44
CA LEU A 85 16.72 2.63 12.08
C LEU A 85 16.86 2.58 10.56
N ASP A 86 18.03 2.17 10.06
CA ASP A 86 18.20 1.87 8.63
C ASP A 86 17.51 0.54 8.26
N ARG A 87 17.32 0.33 6.95
CA ARG A 87 16.63 -0.84 6.40
C ARG A 87 17.30 -2.16 6.81
N ALA A 88 18.62 -2.26 6.64
CA ALA A 88 19.37 -3.49 6.91
C ALA A 88 19.27 -3.89 8.39
N LYS A 89 19.28 -2.91 9.30
CA LYS A 89 19.07 -3.15 10.72
C LYS A 89 17.68 -3.66 11.01
N VAL A 90 16.63 -3.08 10.41
CA VAL A 90 15.25 -3.53 10.60
C VAL A 90 15.05 -4.94 10.06
N ASP A 91 15.56 -5.27 8.87
CA ASP A 91 15.48 -6.62 8.31
C ASP A 91 16.14 -7.65 9.24
N LYS A 92 17.35 -7.35 9.74
CA LYS A 92 18.04 -8.23 10.70
C LYS A 92 17.22 -8.44 11.98
N LEU A 93 16.59 -7.39 12.50
CA LEU A 93 15.77 -7.49 13.70
C LEU A 93 14.48 -8.28 13.45
N CYS A 94 13.88 -8.17 12.26
CA CYS A 94 12.73 -8.99 11.86
C CYS A 94 13.08 -10.48 11.86
N GLU A 95 14.21 -10.87 11.26
CA GLU A 95 14.65 -12.27 11.27
C GLU A 95 14.92 -12.77 12.70
N GLN A 96 15.61 -11.99 13.53
CA GLN A 96 15.84 -12.34 14.94
C GLN A 96 14.54 -12.48 15.74
N ALA A 97 13.55 -11.62 15.48
CA ALA A 97 12.26 -11.67 16.15
C ALA A 97 11.43 -12.89 15.71
N LYS A 98 11.52 -13.26 14.43
CA LYS A 98 10.93 -14.47 13.85
C LYS A 98 11.57 -15.74 14.43
N GLU A 99 12.91 -15.81 14.49
CA GLU A 99 13.63 -16.94 15.11
C GLU A 99 13.30 -17.10 16.59
N ALA A 100 13.03 -16.00 17.28
CA ALA A 100 12.65 -16.04 18.68
C ALA A 100 11.19 -16.48 18.89
N ASP A 101 10.31 -16.41 17.89
CA ASP A 101 8.92 -16.85 18.01
C ASP A 101 8.86 -18.40 17.95
N PRO A 102 8.38 -19.07 19.02
CA PRO A 102 8.34 -20.53 19.07
C PRO A 102 7.32 -21.15 18.10
N SER A 103 6.49 -20.33 17.46
CA SER A 103 5.45 -20.81 16.55
C SER A 103 6.05 -21.42 15.27
N PRO A 104 5.57 -22.59 14.80
CA PRO A 104 6.07 -23.20 13.57
C PRO A 104 5.79 -22.37 12.31
N ASN A 105 4.85 -21.43 12.38
CA ASN A 105 4.50 -20.50 11.31
C ASN A 105 5.01 -19.08 11.56
N ALA A 106 6.03 -18.91 12.43
CA ALA A 106 6.62 -17.62 12.74
C ALA A 106 6.89 -16.80 11.47
N GLU A 107 6.49 -15.54 11.52
CA GLU A 107 6.66 -14.58 10.44
C GLU A 107 6.97 -13.22 11.05
N CYS A 108 7.93 -12.51 10.47
CA CYS A 108 8.19 -11.12 10.79
C CYS A 108 9.02 -10.54 9.64
N LYS A 109 8.52 -9.50 8.98
CA LYS A 109 9.25 -8.81 7.91
C LYS A 109 8.83 -7.36 7.78
N VAL A 110 9.61 -6.58 7.03
CA VAL A 110 9.17 -5.27 6.56
C VAL A 110 8.00 -5.47 5.58
N ALA A 111 6.89 -4.82 5.89
CA ALA A 111 5.64 -4.88 5.14
C ALA A 111 5.42 -3.62 4.30
N ASN A 112 5.85 -2.46 4.79
CA ASN A 112 5.82 -1.21 4.03
C ASN A 112 7.12 -0.45 4.28
N PHE A 113 7.77 -0.01 3.20
CA PHE A 113 8.85 0.98 3.23
C PHE A 113 8.28 2.35 2.87
N LEU A 114 8.04 3.15 3.91
CA LEU A 114 7.20 4.34 3.83
C LEU A 114 7.98 5.62 3.55
N PHE A 115 9.15 5.77 4.17
CA PHE A 115 10.04 6.93 4.03
C PHE A 115 11.42 6.56 4.60
N PRO A 116 12.47 7.37 4.40
CA PRO A 116 13.79 7.08 4.96
C PRO A 116 13.74 6.80 6.47
N SER A 117 14.28 5.64 6.86
CA SER A 117 14.22 5.12 8.23
C SER A 117 12.81 5.03 8.81
N GLY A 118 11.87 4.60 7.97
CA GLY A 118 10.45 4.58 8.24
C GLY A 118 9.74 3.38 7.66
N PHE A 119 9.36 2.47 8.55
CA PHE A 119 8.83 1.18 8.16
C PHE A 119 7.58 0.84 8.95
N THR A 120 6.74 0.02 8.34
CA THR A 120 5.90 -0.88 9.12
C THR A 120 6.37 -2.29 8.90
N CYS A 121 6.48 -3.05 9.98
CA CYS A 121 6.78 -4.47 9.95
C CYS A 121 5.52 -5.24 10.35
N ALA A 122 5.40 -6.47 9.89
CA ALA A 122 4.23 -7.29 10.09
C ALA A 122 4.62 -8.76 10.23
N GLY A 123 3.78 -9.52 10.93
CA GLY A 123 4.05 -10.93 11.18
C GLY A 123 3.13 -11.54 12.24
N THR A 124 3.54 -12.70 12.75
CA THR A 124 2.89 -13.32 13.90
C THR A 124 2.97 -12.38 15.11
N LYS A 125 1.93 -12.38 15.95
CA LYS A 125 1.80 -11.40 17.05
C LYS A 125 3.03 -11.41 17.97
N THR A 126 3.47 -12.60 18.37
CA THR A 126 4.64 -12.79 19.24
C THR A 126 5.92 -12.25 18.61
N ALA A 127 6.19 -12.55 17.33
CA ALA A 127 7.37 -12.03 16.64
C ALA A 127 7.34 -10.49 16.54
N VAL A 128 6.20 -9.88 16.24
CA VAL A 128 6.07 -8.42 16.15
C VAL A 128 6.27 -7.73 17.51
N GLU A 129 5.78 -8.32 18.60
CA GLU A 129 6.04 -7.82 19.96
C GLU A 129 7.53 -7.88 20.30
N LYS A 130 8.21 -8.98 19.99
CA LYS A 130 9.67 -9.11 20.15
C LYS A 130 10.44 -8.11 19.30
N LEU A 131 10.03 -7.90 18.05
CA LEU A 131 10.63 -6.90 17.17
C LEU A 131 10.56 -5.50 17.80
N CYS A 132 9.42 -5.13 18.39
CA CYS A 132 9.29 -3.82 19.05
C CYS A 132 10.31 -3.64 20.18
N GLU A 133 10.46 -4.64 21.05
CA GLU A 133 11.45 -4.61 22.13
C GLU A 133 12.89 -4.52 21.61
N MET A 134 13.22 -5.35 20.62
CA MET A 134 14.57 -5.40 20.04
C MET A 134 14.90 -4.09 19.31
N ALA A 135 13.94 -3.50 18.59
CA ALA A 135 14.11 -2.22 17.90
C ALA A 135 14.33 -1.07 18.90
N MET A 136 13.57 -1.02 20.00
CA MET A 136 13.80 -0.02 21.05
C MET A 136 15.18 -0.18 21.69
N LYS A 137 15.61 -1.42 22.01
CA LYS A 137 16.98 -1.71 22.49
C LYS A 137 18.06 -1.30 21.50
N ALA A 138 17.76 -1.40 20.20
CA ALA A 138 18.63 -0.96 19.11
C ALA A 138 18.60 0.57 18.87
N LYS A 139 17.97 1.36 19.75
CA LYS A 139 17.86 2.82 19.67
C LYS A 139 17.01 3.33 18.51
N ALA A 140 15.97 2.58 18.10
CA ALA A 140 14.92 3.14 17.26
C ALA A 140 14.31 4.38 17.92
N LEU A 141 13.96 5.39 17.11
CA LEU A 141 13.20 6.55 17.60
C LEU A 141 11.78 6.15 18.01
N GLN A 142 11.24 5.13 17.36
CA GLN A 142 9.93 4.58 17.66
C GLN A 142 9.89 3.11 17.24
N ALA A 143 9.32 2.24 18.08
CA ALA A 143 8.83 0.93 17.70
C ALA A 143 7.56 0.61 18.50
N ARG A 144 6.42 0.52 17.84
CA ARG A 144 5.12 0.26 18.51
C ARG A 144 4.18 -0.53 17.63
N VAL A 145 3.44 -1.46 18.25
CA VAL A 145 2.32 -2.14 17.60
C VAL A 145 1.27 -1.09 17.18
N ILE A 146 0.77 -1.21 15.97
CA ILE A 146 -0.27 -0.34 15.43
C ILE A 146 -1.62 -1.06 15.43
N LYS A 147 -2.71 -0.30 15.54
CA LYS A 147 -4.07 -0.81 15.42
C LYS A 147 -4.37 -1.14 13.94
N ALA A 148 -3.81 -2.24 13.47
CA ALA A 148 -4.08 -2.83 12.16
C ALA A 148 -4.92 -4.10 12.33
N GLY A 149 -5.74 -4.43 11.32
CA GLY A 149 -6.59 -5.63 11.36
C GLY A 149 -5.81 -6.94 11.29
N GLY A 150 -4.54 -6.93 10.86
CA GLY A 150 -3.71 -8.13 10.72
C GLY A 150 -2.32 -7.84 10.18
N ALA A 151 -1.56 -8.88 9.81
CA ALA A 151 -0.20 -8.78 9.26
C ALA A 151 -0.19 -8.68 7.74
N PHE A 152 -0.69 -7.56 7.23
CA PHE A 152 -0.77 -7.30 5.78
C PHE A 152 0.62 -7.24 5.12
N HIS A 153 0.69 -7.54 3.82
CA HIS A 153 1.93 -7.51 3.04
C HIS A 153 2.99 -8.53 3.50
N THR A 154 2.50 -9.69 3.97
CA THR A 154 3.30 -10.84 4.38
C THR A 154 2.73 -12.13 3.82
N LYS A 155 3.47 -13.23 3.94
CA LYS A 155 2.99 -14.58 3.55
C LYS A 155 1.72 -15.00 4.29
N LEU A 156 1.41 -14.41 5.45
CA LEU A 156 0.18 -14.71 6.19
C LEU A 156 -1.08 -14.29 5.42
N MET A 157 -0.94 -13.42 4.41
CA MET A 157 -2.02 -13.03 3.51
C MET A 157 -2.17 -13.94 2.28
N GLN A 158 -1.43 -15.06 2.18
CA GLN A 158 -1.54 -15.99 1.05
C GLN A 158 -3.00 -16.41 0.77
N PRO A 159 -3.83 -16.79 1.77
CA PRO A 159 -5.22 -17.14 1.50
C PRO A 159 -6.03 -16.00 0.88
N ALA A 160 -5.73 -14.75 1.25
CA ALA A 160 -6.38 -13.58 0.67
C ALA A 160 -5.88 -13.27 -0.75
N GLN A 161 -4.60 -13.52 -1.01
CA GLN A 161 -4.03 -13.43 -2.35
C GLN A 161 -4.69 -14.41 -3.31
N ASP A 162 -4.93 -15.66 -2.88
CA ASP A 162 -5.50 -16.69 -3.73
C ASP A 162 -6.91 -16.30 -4.23
N GLU A 163 -7.75 -15.76 -3.34
CA GLU A 163 -9.09 -15.27 -3.68
C GLU A 163 -9.05 -14.01 -4.56
N LEU A 164 -8.16 -13.07 -4.23
CA LEU A 164 -7.95 -11.86 -5.04
C LEU A 164 -7.45 -12.23 -6.45
N SER A 165 -6.58 -13.22 -6.58
CA SER A 165 -6.00 -13.62 -7.86
C SER A 165 -7.05 -14.17 -8.82
N LYS A 166 -7.97 -15.01 -8.32
CA LYS A 166 -9.12 -15.50 -9.08
C LYS A 166 -9.99 -14.34 -9.58
N ALA A 167 -10.31 -13.39 -8.70
CA ALA A 167 -11.11 -12.22 -9.06
C ALA A 167 -10.41 -11.31 -10.10
N LEU A 168 -9.08 -11.23 -10.05
CA LEU A 168 -8.30 -10.50 -11.06
C LEU A 168 -8.29 -11.23 -12.40
N ASP A 169 -8.15 -12.55 -12.40
CA ASP A 169 -8.19 -13.36 -13.63
C ASP A 169 -9.55 -13.22 -14.35
N ASP A 170 -10.65 -13.27 -13.60
CA ASP A 170 -12.01 -13.07 -14.13
C ASP A 170 -12.23 -11.66 -14.71
N LEU A 171 -11.48 -10.66 -14.24
CA LEU A 171 -11.58 -9.26 -14.68
C LEU A 171 -10.63 -8.90 -15.81
N LEU A 172 -9.61 -9.72 -16.09
CA LEU A 172 -8.51 -9.37 -17.00
C LEU A 172 -9.03 -8.91 -18.38
N GLU A 173 -9.98 -9.62 -18.96
CA GLU A 173 -10.54 -9.29 -20.29
C GLU A 173 -11.31 -7.97 -20.32
N LYS A 174 -11.76 -7.47 -19.16
CA LYS A 174 -12.47 -6.19 -19.04
C LYS A 174 -11.54 -5.01 -18.77
N MET A 175 -10.31 -5.28 -18.32
CA MET A 175 -9.36 -4.22 -17.98
C MET A 175 -8.98 -3.44 -19.23
N GLN A 176 -8.87 -2.12 -19.07
CA GLN A 176 -8.42 -1.24 -20.14
C GLN A 176 -6.93 -0.88 -19.95
N PRO A 177 -6.21 -0.58 -21.04
CA PRO A 177 -4.89 0.03 -20.92
C PRO A 177 -4.95 1.34 -20.12
N PRO A 178 -3.97 1.62 -19.24
CA PRO A 178 -4.01 2.81 -18.40
C PRO A 178 -3.84 4.09 -19.22
N THR A 179 -4.55 5.15 -18.84
CA THR A 179 -4.49 6.46 -19.52
C THR A 179 -3.29 7.31 -19.09
N CYS A 180 -2.67 6.96 -17.96
CA CYS A 180 -1.49 7.61 -17.40
C CYS A 180 -0.56 6.57 -16.79
N SER A 181 0.60 7.01 -16.28
CA SER A 181 1.54 6.11 -15.63
C SER A 181 1.03 5.62 -14.28
N ILE A 182 1.22 4.34 -13.94
CA ILE A 182 0.86 3.79 -12.62
C ILE A 182 2.12 3.31 -11.91
N TYR A 183 2.30 3.66 -10.64
CA TYR A 183 3.41 3.16 -9.82
C TYR A 183 2.94 2.04 -8.90
N PHE A 184 3.47 0.84 -9.15
CA PHE A 184 3.08 -0.36 -8.40
C PHE A 184 3.91 -0.53 -7.14
N ASN A 185 3.23 -0.87 -6.05
CA ASN A 185 3.76 -1.05 -4.71
C ASN A 185 4.81 -2.16 -4.66
N VAL A 186 4.59 -3.24 -5.40
CA VAL A 186 5.46 -4.43 -5.40
C VAL A 186 6.86 -4.11 -5.92
N THR A 187 6.96 -3.25 -6.92
CA THR A 187 8.23 -2.98 -7.61
C THR A 187 8.80 -1.60 -7.32
N GLY A 188 7.97 -0.66 -6.84
CA GLY A 188 8.32 0.75 -6.75
C GLY A 188 8.50 1.42 -8.12
N LYS A 189 8.05 0.77 -9.20
CA LYS A 189 8.33 1.15 -10.59
C LYS A 189 7.06 1.47 -11.36
N ARG A 190 7.27 2.20 -12.45
CA ARG A 190 6.25 2.68 -13.37
C ARG A 190 5.81 1.62 -14.37
N VAL A 191 4.50 1.50 -14.55
CA VAL A 191 3.85 0.97 -15.76
C VAL A 191 3.42 2.14 -16.63
N PRO A 192 3.81 2.21 -17.92
CA PRO A 192 3.51 3.35 -18.78
C PRO A 192 2.03 3.36 -19.23
N PRO A 193 1.51 4.52 -19.69
CA PRO A 193 0.20 4.58 -20.33
C PRO A 193 0.15 3.66 -21.56
N GLY A 194 -1.02 3.09 -21.84
CA GLY A 194 -1.24 2.19 -22.97
C GLY A 194 -0.66 0.78 -22.80
N ALA A 195 -0.05 0.45 -21.65
CA ALA A 195 0.41 -0.89 -21.37
C ALA A 195 -0.74 -1.91 -21.35
N ASP A 196 -0.49 -3.10 -21.88
CA ASP A 196 -1.42 -4.23 -21.82
C ASP A 196 -1.64 -4.66 -20.35
N PRO A 197 -2.88 -4.71 -19.84
CA PRO A 197 -3.19 -5.25 -18.51
C PRO A 197 -2.56 -6.60 -18.19
N ALA A 198 -2.46 -7.50 -19.18
CA ALA A 198 -1.83 -8.80 -18.99
C ALA A 198 -0.34 -8.70 -18.60
N SER A 199 0.33 -7.58 -18.94
CA SER A 199 1.75 -7.36 -18.61
C SER A 199 2.00 -6.98 -17.15
N PHE A 200 0.97 -6.52 -16.42
CA PHE A 200 1.11 -6.05 -15.03
C PHE A 200 0.13 -6.67 -14.03
N ILE A 201 -0.82 -7.50 -14.46
CA ILE A 201 -1.79 -8.16 -13.57
C ILE A 201 -1.11 -8.96 -12.45
N GLU A 202 0.04 -9.60 -12.72
CA GLU A 202 0.79 -10.32 -11.70
C GLU A 202 1.30 -9.41 -10.57
N LEU A 203 1.56 -8.13 -10.84
CA LEU A 203 1.91 -7.16 -9.79
C LEU A 203 0.72 -6.92 -8.86
N MET A 204 -0.51 -6.86 -9.41
CA MET A 204 -1.74 -6.72 -8.62
C MET A 204 -1.99 -7.95 -7.76
N LYS A 205 -1.78 -9.15 -8.31
CA LYS A 205 -1.92 -10.43 -7.58
C LYS A 205 -0.92 -10.54 -6.44
N MET A 206 0.34 -10.20 -6.69
CA MET A 206 1.42 -10.32 -5.70
C MET A 206 1.35 -9.28 -4.57
N GLN A 207 0.55 -8.23 -4.71
CA GLN A 207 0.54 -7.08 -3.82
C GLN A 207 0.30 -7.44 -2.33
N LEU A 208 -0.62 -8.37 -2.04
CA LEU A 208 -1.01 -8.69 -0.66
C LEU A 208 0.06 -9.41 0.16
N VAL A 209 1.00 -10.07 -0.51
CA VAL A 209 2.10 -10.84 0.12
C VAL A 209 3.47 -10.19 -0.08
N SER A 210 3.52 -9.11 -0.87
CA SER A 210 4.71 -8.35 -1.18
C SER A 210 4.81 -7.10 -0.32
N GLU A 211 6.05 -6.66 -0.09
CA GLU A 211 6.30 -5.37 0.57
C GLU A 211 5.79 -4.21 -0.28
N VAL A 212 5.21 -3.19 0.36
CA VAL A 212 4.83 -1.94 -0.28
C VAL A 212 6.01 -0.98 -0.32
N LEU A 213 6.56 -0.76 -1.50
CA LEU A 213 7.68 0.14 -1.77
C LEU A 213 7.21 1.58 -2.02
N TRP A 214 6.61 2.21 -1.00
CA TRP A 214 6.06 3.57 -1.12
C TRP A 214 7.14 4.64 -1.31
N GLU A 215 8.21 4.62 -0.51
CA GLU A 215 9.32 5.57 -0.65
C GLU A 215 10.01 5.47 -2.02
N PRO A 216 10.33 4.26 -2.52
CA PRO A 216 10.80 4.10 -3.90
C PRO A 216 9.82 4.62 -4.95
N SER A 217 8.52 4.33 -4.84
CA SER A 217 7.50 4.84 -5.78
C SER A 217 7.47 6.37 -5.84
N VAL A 218 7.52 7.05 -4.69
CA VAL A 218 7.51 8.52 -4.65
C VAL A 218 8.80 9.08 -5.26
N LYS A 219 9.96 8.50 -4.95
CA LYS A 219 11.23 8.93 -5.56
C LYS A 219 11.23 8.72 -7.07
N ALA A 220 10.71 7.59 -7.54
CA ALA A 220 10.61 7.30 -8.97
C ALA A 220 9.69 8.30 -9.67
N MET A 221 8.54 8.66 -9.08
CA MET A 221 7.67 9.74 -9.58
C MET A 221 8.42 11.07 -9.73
N ILE A 222 9.19 11.48 -8.71
CA ILE A 222 9.97 12.72 -8.74
C ILE A 222 11.05 12.66 -9.84
N MET A 223 11.76 11.54 -9.95
CA MET A 223 12.79 11.32 -10.98
C MET A 223 12.21 11.36 -12.40
N ASP A 224 10.98 10.89 -12.58
CA ASP A 224 10.24 10.93 -13.84
C ASP A 224 9.62 12.31 -14.13
N GLY A 225 9.91 13.31 -13.29
CA GLY A 225 9.51 14.70 -13.48
C GLY A 225 8.15 15.07 -12.90
N VAL A 226 7.51 14.18 -12.14
CA VAL A 226 6.28 14.52 -11.39
C VAL A 226 6.64 15.56 -10.33
N LYS A 227 5.82 16.60 -10.30
CA LYS A 227 6.18 17.88 -9.71
C LYS A 227 5.15 18.33 -8.69
N ASP A 228 3.88 18.23 -9.04
CA ASP A 228 2.73 18.56 -8.21
C ASP A 228 2.05 17.26 -7.79
N PHE A 229 1.71 17.15 -6.51
CA PHE A 229 1.10 15.95 -5.93
C PHE A 229 -0.26 16.32 -5.34
N PHE A 230 -1.24 15.44 -5.50
CA PHE A 230 -2.58 15.62 -4.94
C PHE A 230 -2.94 14.35 -4.15
N GLU A 231 -2.96 14.44 -2.82
CA GLU A 231 -3.48 13.38 -1.96
C GLU A 231 -5.01 13.43 -2.01
N VAL A 232 -5.60 12.58 -2.85
CA VAL A 232 -7.05 12.43 -3.02
C VAL A 232 -7.57 11.35 -2.08
N GLY A 233 -8.21 11.77 -0.99
CA GLY A 233 -8.80 10.86 -0.02
C GLY A 233 -9.10 11.52 1.34
N PRO A 234 -9.74 10.79 2.26
CA PRO A 234 -10.25 11.35 3.51
C PRO A 234 -9.17 11.65 4.56
N LEU A 235 -7.92 11.22 4.31
CA LEU A 235 -6.81 11.30 5.26
C LEU A 235 -5.70 12.23 4.73
N LYS A 236 -4.68 12.46 5.57
CA LYS A 236 -3.52 13.33 5.25
C LYS A 236 -2.19 12.61 5.48
N GLN A 237 -2.22 11.27 5.45
CA GLN A 237 -1.08 10.45 5.83
C GLN A 237 -0.03 10.44 4.72
N ILE A 238 -0.45 10.43 3.45
CA ILE A 238 0.47 10.39 2.32
C ILE A 238 1.32 11.66 2.28
N LYS A 239 0.70 12.84 2.39
CA LYS A 239 1.41 14.13 2.44
C LYS A 239 2.38 14.20 3.62
N ALA A 240 1.99 13.67 4.78
CA ALA A 240 2.89 13.59 5.93
C ALA A 240 4.11 12.69 5.67
N MET A 241 3.95 11.60 4.90
CA MET A 241 5.07 10.74 4.48
C MET A 241 5.92 11.40 3.40
N ILE A 242 5.31 12.09 2.41
CA ILE A 242 6.04 12.85 1.39
C ILE A 242 6.96 13.87 2.05
N LYS A 243 6.53 14.57 3.12
CA LYS A 243 7.39 15.46 3.91
C LYS A 243 8.69 14.82 4.39
N ARG A 244 8.67 13.52 4.65
CA ARG A 244 9.84 12.74 5.11
C ARG A 244 10.67 12.19 3.96
N ILE A 245 10.13 12.14 2.75
CA ILE A 245 10.81 11.66 1.54
C ILE A 245 11.50 12.82 0.83
N ASP A 246 10.76 13.90 0.57
CA ASP A 246 11.23 15.06 -0.18
C ASP A 246 10.50 16.35 0.26
N ALA A 247 11.27 17.35 0.67
CA ALA A 247 10.73 18.59 1.22
C ALA A 247 10.09 19.50 0.16
N ASP A 248 10.55 19.45 -1.08
CA ASP A 248 10.03 20.28 -2.16
C ASP A 248 8.75 19.66 -2.75
N ALA A 249 8.72 18.33 -2.93
CA ALA A 249 7.50 17.61 -3.25
C ALA A 249 6.40 17.87 -2.21
N PHE A 250 6.75 17.89 -0.91
CA PHE A 250 5.79 18.20 0.16
C PHE A 250 5.17 19.59 0.03
N LYS A 251 5.97 20.62 -0.31
CA LYS A 251 5.46 21.99 -0.52
C LYS A 251 4.49 22.05 -1.69
N ARG A 252 4.68 21.18 -2.69
CA ARG A 252 3.84 21.06 -3.90
C ARG A 252 2.80 19.93 -3.80
N THR A 253 2.58 19.40 -2.59
CA THR A 253 1.52 18.42 -2.33
C THR A 253 0.29 19.13 -1.78
N GLU A 254 -0.85 18.95 -2.40
CA GLU A 254 -2.16 19.40 -1.91
C GLU A 254 -2.96 18.20 -1.38
N ASN A 255 -3.74 18.42 -0.30
CA ASN A 255 -4.71 17.42 0.16
C ASN A 255 -6.07 17.78 -0.40
N VAL A 256 -6.78 16.80 -0.95
CA VAL A 256 -8.15 16.92 -1.41
C VAL A 256 -8.99 15.94 -0.60
N SER A 257 -9.79 16.48 0.30
CA SER A 257 -10.70 15.71 1.14
C SER A 257 -12.15 15.87 0.67
N ILE A 258 -12.95 14.82 0.91
CA ILE A 258 -14.41 14.86 0.92
C ILE A 258 -14.95 15.41 2.24
#